data_AF-F9QBZ0-F1
#
_entry.id   AF-F9QBZ0-F1
#
_cell.length_a   1.000
_cell.length_b   1.000
_cell.length_c   1.000
_cell.angle_alpha   90.00
_cell.angle_beta   90.00
_cell.angle_gamma   90.00
#
_symmetry.space_group_name_H-M   'P 1'
#
loop_
_entity.id
_entity.type
_entity.pdbx_description
1 polymer ?
#
loop_
_entity_poly.entity_id
_entity_poly.type
_entity_poly.pdbx_seq_one_letter_code
_entity_poly.pdbx_strand_id
1 'polypeptide(L)'
;MLAKLVKDKDGLNAAQTVLYQQLAKNPTTLVFHQFIQYQIDDAEDGRGKESLILLHKMVGERIKQGFTYRCTNCGYQTHKLVWNCPSCKQWETIRPENN
;
A
#
# COMPACT_ATOMS: atom_id res chain seq x y z
N MET A 1 -4.27 9.34 -3.24
CA MET A 1 -2.91 8.89 -3.60
C MET A 1 -2.44 9.68 -4.80
N LEU A 2 -1.21 10.20 -4.77
CA LEU A 2 -0.67 11.11 -5.78
C LEU A 2 -0.81 10.56 -7.21
N ALA A 3 -0.49 9.28 -7.43
CA ALA A 3 -0.59 8.63 -8.74
C ALA A 3 -2.02 8.65 -9.33
N LYS A 4 -3.06 8.55 -8.50
CA LYS A 4 -4.46 8.63 -8.95
C LYS A 4 -4.82 10.04 -9.41
N LEU A 5 -4.37 11.06 -8.67
CA LEU A 5 -4.57 12.46 -9.05
C LEU A 5 -3.83 12.81 -10.35
N VAL A 6 -2.63 12.25 -10.55
CA VAL A 6 -1.87 12.40 -11.80
C VAL A 6 -2.57 11.69 -12.95
N LYS A 7 -3.15 10.49 -12.74
CA LYS A 7 -3.96 9.81 -13.76
C LYS A 7 -5.11 10.68 -14.23
N ASP A 8 -5.83 11.31 -13.30
CA ASP A 8 -7.00 12.11 -13.59
C ASP A 8 -6.66 13.43 -14.30
N LYS A 9 -5.46 13.99 -14.09
CA LYS A 9 -5.01 15.27 -14.68
C LYS A 9 -4.17 15.12 -15.95
N ASP A 10 -3.20 14.20 -15.92
CA ASP A 10 -2.11 14.11 -16.89
C ASP A 10 -2.14 12.78 -17.68
N GLY A 11 -3.13 11.93 -17.40
CA GLY A 11 -3.34 10.65 -18.08
C GLY A 11 -2.52 9.48 -17.52
N LEU A 12 -2.73 8.30 -18.12
CA LEU A 12 -2.19 7.03 -17.64
C LEU A 12 -0.65 6.97 -17.68
N ASN A 13 -0.01 7.46 -18.74
CA ASN A 13 1.45 7.40 -18.90
C ASN A 13 2.19 8.25 -17.85
N ALA A 14 1.66 9.42 -17.52
CA ALA A 14 2.19 10.27 -16.47
C ALA A 14 2.05 9.61 -15.08
N ALA A 15 0.90 8.99 -14.82
CA ALA A 15 0.64 8.26 -13.59
C ALA A 15 1.57 7.05 -13.42
N GLN A 16 1.79 6.28 -14.49
CA GLN A 16 2.72 5.16 -14.50
C GLN A 16 4.15 5.63 -14.20
N THR A 17 4.62 6.71 -14.84
CA THR A 17 5.97 7.26 -14.61
C THR A 17 6.18 7.64 -13.14
N VAL A 18 5.22 8.36 -12.55
CA VAL A 18 5.26 8.73 -11.12
C VAL A 18 5.23 7.48 -10.23
N LEU A 19 4.43 6.48 -10.57
CA LEU A 19 4.37 5.23 -9.83
C LEU A 19 5.69 4.45 -9.88
N TYR A 20 6.34 4.35 -11.04
CA TYR A 20 7.64 3.70 -11.19
C TYR A 20 8.74 4.41 -10.38
N GLN A 21 8.74 5.76 -10.37
CA GLN A 21 9.66 6.53 -9.53
C GLN A 21 9.41 6.29 -8.04
N GLN A 22 8.14 6.15 -7.63
CA GLN A 22 7.79 5.83 -6.24
C GLN A 22 8.18 4.40 -5.85
N LEU A 23 7.97 3.43 -6.73
CA LEU A 23 8.43 2.04 -6.56
C LEU A 23 9.93 1.96 -6.34
N ALA A 24 10.71 2.68 -7.14
CA ALA A 24 12.17 2.70 -7.02
C ALA A 24 12.65 3.34 -5.72
N LYS A 25 11.93 4.34 -5.19
CA LYS A 25 12.34 5.07 -3.97
C LYS A 25 11.82 4.43 -2.69
N ASN A 26 10.58 3.96 -2.67
CA ASN A 26 9.89 3.43 -1.49
C ASN A 26 8.90 2.33 -1.89
N PRO A 27 9.37 1.09 -2.09
CA PRO A 27 8.52 -0.04 -2.49
C PRO A 27 7.66 -0.49 -1.31
N THR A 28 6.49 0.13 -1.18
CA THR A 28 5.46 -0.27 -0.20
C THR A 28 4.46 -1.23 -0.83
N THR A 29 3.84 -2.07 -0.01
CA THR A 29 2.82 -3.05 -0.45
C THR A 29 1.64 -2.36 -1.11
N LEU A 30 1.28 -1.16 -0.63
CA LEU A 30 0.23 -0.31 -1.21
C LEU A 30 0.56 0.14 -2.64
N VAL A 31 1.78 0.63 -2.87
CA VAL A 31 2.24 1.05 -4.20
C VAL A 31 2.31 -0.17 -5.13
N PHE A 32 2.79 -1.32 -4.63
CA PHE A 32 2.86 -2.55 -5.41
C PHE A 32 1.48 -3.09 -5.81
N HIS A 33 0.50 -3.04 -4.90
CA HIS A 33 -0.89 -3.39 -5.21
C HIS A 33 -1.45 -2.52 -6.34
N GLN A 34 -1.20 -1.21 -6.28
CA GLN A 34 -1.64 -0.29 -7.33
C GLN A 34 -0.92 -0.50 -8.67
N PHE A 35 0.35 -0.88 -8.63
CA PHE A 35 1.12 -1.26 -9.81
C PHE A 35 0.53 -2.49 -10.50
N ILE A 36 0.22 -3.56 -9.74
CA ILE A 36 -0.41 -4.75 -10.31
C ILE A 36 -1.74 -4.40 -10.97
N GLN A 37 -2.55 -3.49 -10.39
CA GLN A 37 -3.78 -3.04 -11.02
C GLN A 37 -3.53 -2.43 -12.41
N TYR A 38 -2.51 -1.59 -12.58
CA TYR A 38 -2.18 -1.06 -13.90
C TYR A 38 -1.67 -2.12 -14.88
N GLN A 39 -0.97 -3.15 -14.39
CA GLN A 39 -0.58 -4.29 -15.24
C GLN A 39 -1.80 -5.12 -15.66
N ILE A 40 -2.81 -5.26 -14.81
CA ILE A 40 -4.09 -5.92 -15.16
C ILE A 40 -4.84 -5.12 -16.21
N ASP A 41 -4.89 -3.80 -16.05
CA ASP A 41 -5.61 -2.89 -16.97
C ASP A 41 -5.00 -2.92 -18.38
N ASP A 42 -3.68 -3.12 -18.50
CA ASP A 42 -2.93 -3.16 -19.76
C ASP A 42 -2.83 -4.57 -20.38
N ALA A 43 -3.04 -5.61 -19.59
CA ALA A 43 -2.89 -7.00 -20.05
C ALA A 43 -4.04 -7.46 -20.97
N GLU A 44 -3.65 -8.15 -22.05
CA GLU A 44 -4.55 -8.93 -22.89
C GLU A 44 -5.20 -10.08 -22.11
N ASP A 45 -6.37 -10.52 -22.56
CA ASP A 45 -7.10 -11.60 -21.91
C ASP A 45 -6.35 -12.94 -22.06
N GLY A 46 -6.26 -13.68 -20.95
CA GLY A 46 -5.60 -14.97 -20.89
C GLY A 46 -5.01 -15.29 -19.52
N ARG A 47 -4.27 -16.41 -19.45
CA ARG A 47 -3.71 -16.94 -18.18
C ARG A 47 -2.80 -15.96 -17.45
N GLY A 48 -2.11 -15.07 -18.18
CA GLY A 48 -1.27 -14.03 -17.59
C GLY A 48 -2.08 -13.03 -16.77
N LYS A 49 -3.16 -12.50 -17.35
CA LYS A 49 -4.08 -11.57 -16.68
C LYS A 49 -4.78 -12.20 -15.49
N GLU A 50 -5.23 -13.45 -15.60
CA GLU A 50 -5.81 -14.20 -14.48
C GLU A 50 -4.84 -14.34 -13.31
N SER A 51 -3.56 -14.61 -13.61
CA SER A 51 -2.50 -14.73 -12.61
C SER A 51 -2.24 -13.37 -11.92
N LEU A 52 -2.25 -12.27 -12.67
CA LEU A 52 -2.13 -10.91 -12.12
C LEU A 52 -3.31 -10.56 -11.22
N ILE A 53 -4.54 -10.93 -11.60
CA ILE A 53 -5.76 -10.73 -10.78
C ILE A 53 -5.65 -11.49 -9.46
N LEU A 54 -5.18 -12.74 -9.49
CA LEU A 54 -4.96 -13.53 -8.28
C LEU A 54 -3.91 -12.87 -7.37
N LEU A 55 -2.77 -12.46 -7.92
CA LEU A 55 -1.72 -11.76 -7.18
C LEU A 55 -2.25 -10.46 -6.55
N HIS A 56 -2.99 -9.65 -7.30
CA HIS A 56 -3.61 -8.43 -6.81
C HIS A 56 -4.52 -8.72 -5.60
N LYS A 57 -5.37 -9.74 -5.70
CA LYS A 57 -6.25 -10.16 -4.60
C LYS A 57 -5.46 -10.57 -3.36
N MET A 58 -4.42 -11.40 -3.51
CA MET A 58 -3.61 -11.86 -2.39
C MET A 58 -2.88 -10.71 -1.69
N VAL A 59 -2.30 -9.79 -2.45
CA VAL A 59 -1.64 -8.60 -1.91
C VAL A 59 -2.67 -7.70 -1.20
N GLY A 60 -3.87 -7.55 -1.76
CA GLY A 60 -4.96 -6.78 -1.16
C GLY A 60 -5.40 -7.35 0.19
N GLU A 61 -5.54 -8.67 0.32
CA GLU A 61 -5.85 -9.32 1.60
C GLU A 61 -4.72 -9.13 2.63
N ARG A 62 -3.46 -9.21 2.21
CA ARG A 62 -2.33 -8.95 3.10
C ARG A 62 -2.34 -7.50 3.63
N ILE A 63 -2.65 -6.52 2.79
CA ILE A 63 -2.77 -5.12 3.19
C ILE A 63 -3.85 -4.95 4.26
N LYS A 64 -5.02 -5.60 4.10
CA LYS A 64 -6.12 -5.52 5.07
C LYS A 64 -5.77 -6.11 6.43
N GLN A 65 -4.93 -7.14 6.46
CA GLN A 65 -4.48 -7.79 7.70
C GLN A 65 -3.39 -6.99 8.44
N GLY A 66 -2.74 -6.05 7.77
CA GLY A 66 -1.72 -5.19 8.38
C GLY A 66 -2.30 -4.24 9.41
N PHE A 67 -1.66 -4.15 10.57
CA PHE A 67 -1.94 -3.07 11.51
C PHE A 67 -1.37 -1.76 10.97
N THR A 68 -2.15 -0.69 11.10
CA THR A 68 -1.78 0.63 10.56
C THR A 68 -0.78 1.35 11.46
N TYR A 69 -0.76 1.01 12.76
CA TYR A 69 0.11 1.65 13.74
C TYR A 69 0.76 0.63 14.66
N ARG A 70 1.98 0.94 15.09
CA ARG A 70 2.78 0.17 16.05
C ARG A 70 3.38 1.10 17.10
N CYS A 71 3.40 0.63 18.36
CA CYS A 71 4.15 1.26 19.44
C CYS A 71 5.65 1.07 19.23
N THR A 72 6.41 2.16 19.10
CA THR A 72 7.87 2.12 18.98
C THR A 72 8.59 1.68 20.25
N ASN A 73 7.90 1.71 21.40
CA ASN A 73 8.47 1.30 22.69
C ASN A 73 8.26 -0.21 22.99
N CYS A 74 7.05 -0.74 22.78
CA CYS A 74 6.71 -2.11 23.19
C CYS A 74 6.15 -3.00 22.07
N GLY A 75 6.01 -2.48 20.85
CA GLY A 75 5.54 -3.26 19.71
C GLY A 75 4.03 -3.50 19.63
N TYR A 76 3.22 -2.99 20.57
CA TYR A 76 1.74 -3.06 20.49
C TYR A 76 1.23 -2.54 19.14
N GLN A 77 0.37 -3.32 18.47
CA GLN A 77 -0.16 -2.99 17.15
C GLN A 77 -1.66 -2.65 17.22
N THR A 78 -2.10 -1.70 16.39
CA THR A 78 -3.50 -1.25 16.33
C THR A 78 -3.84 -0.70 14.95
N HIS A 79 -5.11 -0.76 14.57
CA HIS A 79 -5.64 -0.14 13.33
C HIS A 79 -6.02 1.33 13.51
N LYS A 80 -6.09 1.83 14.75
CA LYS A 80 -6.46 3.21 15.06
C LYS A 80 -5.32 3.90 15.79
N LEU A 81 -5.09 5.17 15.48
CA LEU A 81 -4.19 6.01 16.25
C LEU A 81 -4.72 6.13 17.68
N VAL A 82 -3.86 5.81 18.66
CA VAL A 82 -4.13 6.03 20.07
C VAL A 82 -2.92 6.76 20.68
N TRP A 83 -3.18 7.80 21.46
CA TRP A 83 -2.11 8.64 22.01
C TRP A 83 -1.36 7.97 23.15
N ASN A 84 -2.06 7.18 23.96
CA ASN A 84 -1.49 6.40 25.05
C ASN A 84 -1.53 4.91 24.69
N CYS A 85 -0.37 4.26 24.67
CA CYS A 85 -0.25 2.85 24.36
C CYS A 85 -0.97 1.98 25.42
N PRO A 86 -1.99 1.18 25.05
CA PRO A 86 -2.72 0.34 26.01
C PRO A 86 -1.85 -0.72 26.70
N SER A 87 -0.74 -1.13 26.09
CA SER A 87 0.17 -2.14 26.62
C SER A 87 1.20 -1.55 27.59
N CYS A 88 2.05 -0.62 27.15
CA CYS A 88 3.14 -0.07 27.98
C CYS A 88 2.84 1.26 28.66
N LYS A 89 1.63 1.82 28.45
CA LYS A 89 1.14 3.08 29.04
C LYS A 89 1.96 4.33 28.71
N GLN A 90 2.81 4.25 27.68
CA GLN A 90 3.61 5.37 27.20
C GLN A 90 2.80 6.23 26.22
N TRP A 91 2.97 7.55 26.32
CA TRP A 91 2.37 8.51 25.41
C TRP A 91 3.22 8.69 24.15
N GLU A 92 2.58 9.05 23.03
CA GLU A 92 3.24 9.47 21.78
C GLU A 92 4.20 8.45 21.13
N THR A 93 4.07 7.18 21.51
CA THR A 93 4.87 6.07 21.00
C THR A 93 4.21 5.32 19.84
N ILE A 94 2.92 5.53 19.59
CA ILE A 94 2.19 4.88 18.49
C ILE A 94 2.47 5.61 17.18
N ARG A 95 3.15 4.95 16.24
CA ARG A 95 3.54 5.50 14.93
C ARG A 95 2.95 4.67 13.80
N PRO A 96 2.69 5.26 12.61
CA PRO A 96 2.28 4.50 11.44
C PRO A 96 3.32 3.45 11.08
N GLU A 97 2.87 2.27 10.66
CA GLU A 97 3.73 1.21 10.14
C GLU A 97 3.85 1.38 8.61
N ASN A 98 5.08 1.46 8.10
CA ASN A 98 5.36 1.58 6.66
C ASN A 98 5.26 0.19 6.00
N ASN A 99 4.05 -0.32 5.81
CA ASN A 99 3.80 -1.55 5.05
C ASN A 99 3.48 -1.30 3.58
#